data_AF-A0A2H3CW48-F1
#
_entry.id   AF-A0A2H3CW48-F1
#
_cell.length_a   1.000
_cell.length_b   1.000
_cell.length_c   1.000
_cell.angle_alpha   90.00
_cell.angle_beta   90.00
_cell.angle_gamma   90.00
#
_symmetry.space_group_name_H-M   'P 1'
#
loop_
_entity.id
_entity.type
_entity.pdbx_description
1 polymer ?
#
loop_
_entity_poly.entity_id
_entity_poly.type
_entity_poly.pdbx_seq_one_letter_code
_entity_poly.pdbx_strand_id
1 'polypeptide(L)'
;MQLFFIWTLFALNSYSVAAQDLEPSTAWKSPNITLSKEDRLGIASAALDKAASMLQYNGQFNDSTYDTPGRLYGQMAEFDRLTNQTKYKQTLQQCFVLAESISPEFSST
;
A
#
# COMPACT_ATOMS: atom_id res chain seq x y z
N MET A 1 -40.59 19.55 6.49
CA MET A 1 -39.24 19.06 6.85
C MET A 1 -39.21 17.59 7.27
N GLN A 2 -40.23 17.08 7.96
CA GLN A 2 -40.27 15.68 8.42
C GLN A 2 -40.30 14.62 7.29
N LEU A 3 -41.04 14.89 6.21
CA LEU A 3 -41.14 13.97 5.07
C LEU A 3 -39.82 13.77 4.31
N PHE A 4 -39.03 14.83 4.12
CA PHE A 4 -37.74 14.73 3.41
C PHE A 4 -36.72 13.85 4.15
N PHE A 5 -36.71 13.89 5.49
CA PHE A 5 -35.84 13.07 6.33
C PHE A 5 -36.16 11.57 6.23
N ILE A 6 -37.43 11.21 6.12
CA ILE A 6 -37.87 9.80 6.01
C ILE A 6 -37.45 9.20 4.66
N TRP A 7 -37.53 9.98 3.58
CA TRP A 7 -37.10 9.54 2.26
C TRP A 7 -35.58 9.37 2.13
N THR A 8 -34.77 10.25 2.74
CA THR A 8 -33.31 10.07 2.79
C THR A 8 -32.91 8.87 3.62
N LEU A 9 -33.55 8.64 4.78
CA LEU A 9 -33.35 7.44 5.58
C LEU A 9 -33.71 6.17 4.80
N PHE A 10 -34.83 6.17 4.08
CA PHE A 10 -35.24 5.00 3.29
C PHE A 10 -34.28 4.72 2.12
N ALA A 11 -33.83 5.76 1.41
CA ALA A 11 -32.84 5.62 0.33
C ALA A 11 -31.50 5.06 0.85
N LEU A 12 -30.97 5.59 1.95
CA LEU A 12 -29.72 5.13 2.56
C LEU A 12 -29.82 3.67 3.06
N ASN A 13 -30.96 3.27 3.64
CA ASN A 13 -31.18 1.89 4.06
C ASN A 13 -31.28 0.93 2.86
N SER A 14 -31.85 1.38 1.74
CA SER A 14 -31.99 0.56 0.52
C SER A 14 -30.61 0.21 -0.08
N TYR A 15 -29.66 1.15 -0.06
CA TYR A 15 -28.28 0.89 -0.48
C TYR A 15 -27.53 -0.07 0.46
N SER A 16 -27.83 -0.06 1.76
CA SER A 16 -27.21 -0.99 2.73
C SER A 16 -27.70 -2.42 2.59
N VAL A 17 -28.95 -2.66 2.18
CA VAL A 17 -29.48 -4.02 1.97
C VAL A 17 -28.82 -4.69 0.76
N ALA A 18 -28.62 -3.96 -0.35
CA ALA A 18 -27.96 -4.49 -1.54
C ALA A 18 -26.51 -4.95 -1.29
N ALA A 19 -25.85 -4.43 -0.24
CA ALA A 19 -24.50 -4.85 0.14
C ALA A 19 -24.48 -6.12 1.01
N GLN A 20 -25.60 -6.52 1.64
CA GLN A 20 -25.67 -7.74 2.46
C GLN A 20 -25.84 -9.01 1.61
N ASP A 21 -26.37 -8.88 0.40
CA ASP A 21 -26.51 -9.97 -0.58
C ASP A 21 -25.26 -10.15 -1.46
N LEU A 22 -24.21 -9.35 -1.25
CA LEU A 22 -22.92 -9.56 -1.91
C LEU A 22 -22.22 -10.77 -1.27
N GLU A 23 -22.48 -11.96 -1.81
CA GLU A 23 -21.68 -13.13 -1.49
C GLU A 23 -20.38 -13.09 -2.32
N PRO A 24 -19.21 -12.84 -1.72
CA PRO A 24 -17.96 -12.78 -2.47
C PRO A 24 -17.65 -14.16 -3.03
N SER A 25 -17.45 -14.27 -4.35
CA SER A 25 -17.09 -15.53 -5.01
C SER A 25 -15.96 -16.24 -4.29
N THR A 26 -16.16 -17.50 -3.89
CA THR A 26 -15.13 -18.27 -3.17
C THR A 26 -13.83 -18.48 -3.96
N ALA A 27 -13.85 -18.21 -5.28
CA ALA A 27 -12.69 -18.28 -6.17
C ALA A 27 -11.51 -17.39 -5.72
N TRP A 28 -11.76 -16.29 -4.99
CA TRP A 28 -10.66 -15.45 -4.46
C TRP A 28 -9.79 -16.18 -3.43
N LYS A 29 -10.33 -17.22 -2.77
CA LYS A 29 -9.59 -18.01 -1.76
C LYS A 29 -8.56 -18.96 -2.38
N SER A 30 -8.81 -19.40 -3.61
CA SER A 30 -7.93 -20.31 -4.35
C SER A 30 -7.84 -19.87 -5.82
N PRO A 31 -7.21 -18.71 -6.08
CA PRO A 31 -7.08 -18.21 -7.43
C PRO A 31 -6.25 -19.20 -8.26
N ASN A 32 -6.62 -19.36 -9.54
CA ASN A 32 -5.85 -20.15 -10.49
C ASN A 32 -4.56 -19.39 -10.88
N ILE A 33 -3.55 -19.44 -10.01
CA ILE A 33 -2.25 -18.80 -10.22
C ILE A 33 -1.43 -19.71 -11.14
N THR A 34 -1.29 -19.31 -12.40
CA THR A 34 -0.50 -20.03 -13.41
C THR A 34 0.98 -19.66 -13.39
N LEU A 35 1.34 -18.53 -12.77
CA LEU A 35 2.72 -18.07 -12.64
C LEU A 35 3.46 -18.84 -11.54
N SER A 36 4.74 -19.11 -11.77
CA SER A 36 5.61 -19.70 -10.76
C SER A 36 5.79 -18.75 -9.57
N LYS A 37 6.36 -19.26 -8.47
CA LYS A 37 6.72 -18.41 -7.33
C LYS A 37 7.79 -17.39 -7.75
N GLU A 38 8.84 -17.85 -8.42
CA GLU A 38 9.92 -17.00 -8.94
C GLU A 38 9.41 -15.88 -9.84
N ASP A 39 8.50 -16.17 -10.78
CA ASP A 39 7.94 -15.14 -11.66
C ASP A 39 7.19 -14.06 -10.88
N ARG A 40 6.39 -14.48 -9.89
CA ARG A 40 5.65 -13.54 -9.02
C ARG A 40 6.60 -12.68 -8.18
N LEU A 41 7.66 -13.28 -7.65
CA LEU A 41 8.69 -12.53 -6.92
C LEU A 41 9.43 -11.56 -7.84
N GLY A 42 9.73 -11.97 -9.07
CA GLY A 42 10.33 -11.11 -10.09
C GLY A 42 9.46 -9.91 -10.43
N ILE A 43 8.15 -10.13 -10.65
CA ILE A 43 7.18 -9.05 -10.92
C ILE A 43 7.11 -8.09 -9.73
N ALA A 44 6.96 -8.61 -8.51
CA ALA A 44 6.87 -7.79 -7.31
C ALA A 44 8.13 -6.94 -7.09
N SER A 45 9.30 -7.55 -7.24
CA SER A 45 10.57 -6.85 -7.11
C SER A 45 10.78 -5.80 -8.21
N ALA A 46 10.42 -6.11 -9.46
CA ALA A 46 10.50 -5.15 -10.56
C ALA A 46 9.55 -3.95 -10.35
N ALA A 47 8.35 -4.18 -9.80
CA ALA A 47 7.42 -3.10 -9.46
C ALA A 47 7.97 -2.20 -8.34
N LEU A 48 8.55 -2.79 -7.29
CA LEU A 48 9.21 -2.04 -6.23
C LEU A 48 10.40 -1.22 -6.74
N ASP A 49 11.24 -1.81 -7.60
CA ASP A 49 12.38 -1.12 -8.22
C ASP A 49 11.90 0.05 -9.10
N LYS A 50 10.82 -0.17 -9.87
CA LYS A 50 10.23 0.86 -10.71
C LYS A 50 9.68 2.01 -9.87
N ALA A 51 8.95 1.73 -8.81
CA ALA A 51 8.44 2.73 -7.90
C ALA A 51 9.60 3.49 -7.21
N ALA A 52 10.64 2.78 -6.77
CA ALA A 52 11.84 3.40 -6.20
C ALA A 52 12.49 4.40 -7.16
N SER A 53 12.57 4.07 -8.45
CA SER A 53 13.15 4.94 -9.48
C SER A 53 12.37 6.24 -9.71
N MET A 54 11.13 6.32 -9.24
CA MET A 54 10.26 7.49 -9.35
C MET A 54 10.35 8.41 -8.13
N LEU A 55 11.08 8.01 -7.09
CA LEU A 55 11.36 8.86 -5.94
C LEU A 55 12.32 9.99 -6.35
N GLN A 56 12.05 11.19 -5.85
CA GLN A 56 12.97 12.30 -5.91
C GLN A 56 14.13 12.09 -4.93
N TYR A 57 15.15 12.96 -5.01
CA TYR A 57 16.31 12.92 -4.10
C TYR A 57 15.93 13.06 -2.62
N ASN A 58 14.79 13.67 -2.32
CA ASN A 58 14.24 13.82 -0.98
C ASN A 58 13.37 12.63 -0.53
N GLY A 59 13.41 11.49 -1.25
CA GLY A 59 12.67 10.29 -0.88
C GLY A 59 11.15 10.42 -1.02
N GLN A 60 10.64 11.45 -1.71
CA GLN A 60 9.21 11.63 -1.96
C GLN A 60 8.89 11.43 -3.44
N PHE A 61 7.65 11.05 -3.76
CA PHE A 61 7.16 11.16 -5.14
C PHE A 61 6.75 12.61 -5.44
N ASN A 62 6.80 12.98 -6.72
CA ASN A 62 6.28 14.27 -7.16
C ASN A 62 4.77 14.37 -6.92
N ASP A 63 4.33 15.51 -6.39
CA ASP A 63 2.92 15.84 -6.14
C ASP A 63 2.14 14.77 -5.35
N SER A 64 2.81 14.06 -4.43
CA SER A 64 2.21 13.00 -3.62
C SER A 64 1.99 13.40 -2.16
N THR A 65 1.06 12.71 -1.49
CA THR A 65 0.92 12.79 -0.04
C THR A 65 2.10 12.11 0.64
N TYR A 66 2.53 12.64 1.79
CA TYR A 66 3.66 12.12 2.57
C TYR A 66 3.55 10.63 2.94
N ASP A 67 2.34 10.08 3.06
CA ASP A 67 2.14 8.66 3.38
C ASP A 67 2.46 7.72 2.20
N THR A 68 2.41 8.23 0.96
CA THR A 68 2.62 7.43 -0.25
C THR A 68 4.00 6.77 -0.32
N PRO A 69 5.12 7.49 -0.19
CA PRO A 69 6.45 6.86 -0.15
C PRO A 69 6.65 6.01 1.11
N GLY A 70 6.03 6.35 2.25
CA GLY A 70 6.02 5.52 3.45
C GLY A 70 5.47 4.11 3.19
N ARG A 71 4.39 4.00 2.40
CA ARG A 71 3.84 2.71 1.97
C ARG A 71 4.82 1.92 1.10
N LEU A 72 5.51 2.59 0.15
CA LEU A 72 6.53 1.95 -0.67
C LEU A 72 7.66 1.37 0.20
N TYR A 73 8.18 2.16 1.16
CA TYR A 73 9.22 1.69 2.08
C TYR A 73 8.76 0.50 2.93
N GLY A 74 7.52 0.52 3.42
CA GLY A 74 6.91 -0.63 4.09
C GLY A 74 6.86 -1.88 3.21
N GLN A 75 6.44 -1.74 1.96
CA GLN A 75 6.37 -2.86 1.00
C GLN A 75 7.76 -3.42 0.66
N MET A 76 8.78 -2.58 0.54
CA MET A 76 10.18 -3.01 0.35
C MET A 76 10.67 -3.85 1.54
N ALA A 77 10.43 -3.37 2.77
CA ALA A 77 10.82 -4.08 3.99
C ALA A 77 10.06 -5.42 4.11
N GLU A 78 8.77 -5.43 3.77
CA GLU A 78 7.95 -6.63 3.76
C GLU A 78 8.43 -7.64 2.72
N PHE A 79 8.78 -7.19 1.50
CA PHE A 79 9.34 -8.05 0.47
C PHE A 79 10.62 -8.73 0.93
N ASP A 80 11.58 -7.95 1.46
CA ASP A 80 12.85 -8.47 2.00
C ASP A 80 12.58 -9.51 3.11
N ARG A 81 11.66 -9.21 4.03
CA ARG A 81 11.27 -10.12 5.11
C ARG A 81 10.64 -11.41 4.60
N LEU A 82 9.69 -11.33 3.67
CA LEU A 82 8.93 -12.48 3.16
C LEU A 82 9.76 -13.36 2.23
N THR A 83 10.77 -12.79 1.58
CA THR A 83 11.66 -13.50 0.66
C THR A 83 12.99 -13.91 1.28
N ASN A 84 13.23 -13.52 2.54
CA ASN A 84 14.49 -13.70 3.25
C ASN A 84 15.69 -13.10 2.48
N GLN A 85 15.49 -11.89 1.95
CA GLN A 85 16.47 -11.11 1.22
C GLN A 85 16.76 -9.78 1.94
N THR A 86 17.79 -9.07 1.50
CA THR A 86 18.13 -7.73 2.01
C THR A 86 18.32 -6.75 0.86
N LYS A 87 17.54 -6.91 -0.22
CA LYS A 87 17.71 -6.16 -1.47
C LYS A 87 17.49 -4.67 -1.24
N TYR A 88 16.53 -4.30 -0.40
CA TYR A 88 16.12 -2.90 -0.19
C TYR A 88 16.68 -2.29 1.10
N LYS A 89 17.41 -3.07 1.90
CA LYS A 89 17.97 -2.62 3.19
C LYS A 89 18.70 -1.29 3.12
N GLN A 90 19.57 -1.09 2.13
CA GLN A 90 20.34 0.16 2.01
C GLN A 90 19.44 1.36 1.68
N THR A 91 18.50 1.21 0.76
CA THR A 91 17.51 2.24 0.43
C THR A 91 16.68 2.63 1.66
N LEU A 92 16.25 1.65 2.44
CA LEU A 92 15.50 1.88 3.68
C LEU A 92 16.33 2.61 4.74
N GLN A 93 17.61 2.26 4.90
CA GLN A 93 18.51 2.96 5.81
C GLN A 93 18.73 4.43 5.40
N GLN A 94 18.85 4.70 4.10
CA GLN A 94 18.99 6.07 3.60
C GLN A 94 17.78 6.95 3.92
N CYS A 95 16.57 6.36 3.98
CA CYS A 95 15.38 7.09 4.40
C CYS A 95 15.49 7.64 5.83
N PHE A 96 16.02 6.85 6.78
CA PHE A 96 16.21 7.30 8.16
C PHE A 96 17.25 8.43 8.24
N VAL A 97 18.35 8.30 7.49
CA VAL A 97 19.37 9.37 7.42
C VAL A 97 18.77 10.66 6.89
N LEU A 98 17.93 10.58 5.86
CA LEU A 98 17.27 11.75 5.31
C LEU A 98 16.26 12.36 6.31
N ALA A 99 15.45 11.53 6.97
CA ALA A 99 14.51 11.99 7.98
C ALA A 99 15.23 12.72 9.14
N GLU A 100 16.34 12.14 9.63
CA GLU A 100 17.20 12.73 10.66
C GLU A 100 17.81 14.08 10.22
N SER A 101 18.16 14.22 8.93
CA SER A 101 18.68 15.48 8.39
C SER A 101 17.64 16.61 8.34
N ILE A 102 16.36 16.27 8.25
CA ILE A 102 15.24 17.22 8.20
C ILE A 102 14.74 17.53 9.61
N SER A 103 14.64 16.50 10.46
CA SER A 103 14.23 16.59 11.85
C SER A 103 15.27 15.88 12.72
N PRO A 104 16.23 16.62 13.29
CA PRO A 104 17.14 16.06 14.28
C PRO A 104 16.36 15.39 15.41
N GLU A 105 16.85 14.25 15.90
CA GLU A 105 16.22 13.37 16.89
C GLU A 105 15.04 12.53 16.38
N PHE A 106 14.81 12.47 15.08
CA PHE A 106 13.77 11.61 14.49
C PHE A 106 13.91 10.15 14.91
N SER A 107 15.14 9.65 15.03
CA SER A 107 15.43 8.27 15.44
C SER A 107 15.43 8.03 16.96
N SER A 108 15.19 9.07 17.77
CA SER A 108 15.27 9.03 19.24
C SER A 108 13.93 8.73 19.94
N THR A 109 12.81 8.72 19.20
CA THR A 109 11.46 8.35 19.68
C THR A 109 11.16 6.88 19.47
#